data_AF-A0A483A671-F1
#
_entry.id   AF-A0A483A671-F1
#
_cell.length_a   1.000
_cell.length_b   1.000
_cell.length_c   1.000
_cell.angle_alpha   90.00
_cell.angle_beta   90.00
_cell.angle_gamma   90.00
#
_symmetry.space_group_name_H-M   'P 1'
#
loop_
_entity.id
_entity.type
_entity.pdbx_description
1 polymer ?
#
loop_
_entity_poly.entity_id
_entity_poly.type
_entity_poly.pdbx_seq_one_letter_code
_entity_poly.pdbx_strand_id
1 'polypeptide(L)'
;MLDARNFAKLIDAVGLTVNPRKSRVGKITNAIQETLELSPELFRFKSKGLLVSTSSCIELERNRFDLSFEEEQYEGVLDGGHNMLAIGLHLLLKLGEDPK
;
A
#
# COMPACT_ATOMS: atom_id res chain seq x y z
N MET A 1 -1.04 12.81 -6.47
CA MET A 1 -0.17 11.65 -6.77
C MET A 1 0.29 11.07 -5.44
N LEU A 2 0.18 9.75 -5.26
CA LEU A 2 0.56 9.10 -4.00
C LEU A 2 2.09 9.07 -3.90
N ASP A 3 2.65 9.82 -2.95
CA ASP A 3 4.08 9.84 -2.63
C ASP A 3 4.39 8.93 -1.44
N ALA A 4 5.67 8.66 -1.18
CA ALA A 4 6.09 7.76 -0.10
C ALA A 4 5.53 8.17 1.28
N ARG A 5 5.40 9.47 1.55
CA ARG A 5 4.86 9.98 2.82
C ARG A 5 3.37 9.71 2.97
N ASN A 6 2.57 10.01 1.95
CA ASN A 6 1.14 9.73 1.99
C ASN A 6 0.87 8.21 1.95
N PHE A 7 1.75 7.43 1.31
CA PHE A 7 1.69 5.97 1.38
C PHE A 7 1.96 5.45 2.79
N ALA A 8 2.99 5.97 3.48
CA ALA A 8 3.30 5.61 4.86
C ALA A 8 2.14 5.95 5.81
N LYS A 9 1.52 7.13 5.65
CA LYS A 9 0.29 7.50 6.39
C LYS A 9 -0.85 6.52 6.13
N LEU A 10 -1.01 6.08 4.88
CA LEU A 10 -2.03 5.09 4.54
C LEU A 10 -1.75 3.76 5.26
N ILE A 11 -0.51 3.23 5.20
CA ILE A 11 -0.12 1.99 5.92
C ILE A 11 -0.40 2.11 7.42
N ASP A 12 -0.06 3.25 8.03
CA ASP A 12 -0.25 3.49 9.47
C ASP A 12 -1.73 3.58 9.85
N ALA A 13 -2.55 4.18 8.98
CA ALA A 13 -3.98 4.35 9.19
C ALA A 13 -4.82 3.10 8.88
N VAL A 14 -4.33 2.18 8.04
CA VAL A 14 -5.10 1.01 7.61
C VAL A 14 -4.38 -0.30 7.89
N GLY A 15 -5.05 -1.17 8.64
CA GLY A 15 -4.67 -2.57 8.73
C GLY A 15 -4.93 -3.33 7.42
N LEU A 16 -4.36 -4.53 7.31
CA LEU A 16 -4.68 -5.50 6.24
C LEU A 16 -5.86 -6.41 6.61
N THR A 17 -6.58 -6.10 7.68
CA THR A 17 -7.59 -6.96 8.33
C THR A 17 -8.74 -7.30 7.39
N VAL A 18 -9.18 -6.34 6.58
CA VAL A 18 -10.23 -6.50 5.56
C VAL A 18 -9.77 -7.19 4.28
N ASN A 19 -8.45 -7.35 4.07
CA ASN A 19 -7.95 -7.90 2.83
C ASN A 19 -8.22 -9.41 2.75
N PRO A 20 -9.09 -9.89 1.84
CA PRO A 20 -9.52 -11.29 1.81
C PRO A 20 -8.39 -12.24 1.43
N ARG A 21 -7.35 -11.74 0.76
CA ARG A 21 -6.23 -12.57 0.26
C ARG A 21 -5.10 -12.75 1.26
N LYS A 22 -5.18 -12.16 2.47
CA LYS A 22 -4.16 -12.20 3.55
C LYS A 22 -2.73 -12.10 3.00
N SER A 23 -2.28 -10.88 2.74
CA SER A 23 -0.98 -10.64 2.10
C SER A 23 0.18 -11.15 2.95
N ARG A 24 1.15 -11.82 2.32
CA ARG A 24 2.32 -12.42 2.98
C ARG A 24 3.58 -12.22 2.16
N VAL A 25 4.72 -12.21 2.85
CA VAL A 25 6.02 -12.25 2.21
C VAL A 25 6.17 -13.56 1.43
N GLY A 26 6.58 -13.47 0.18
CA GLY A 26 6.78 -14.62 -0.69
C GLY A 26 7.08 -14.22 -2.14
N LYS A 27 6.85 -15.15 -3.08
CA LYS A 27 7.19 -14.96 -4.50
C LYS A 27 6.59 -13.68 -5.10
N ILE A 28 5.33 -13.37 -4.77
CA ILE A 28 4.64 -12.20 -5.31
C ILE A 28 5.25 -10.91 -4.76
N THR A 29 5.42 -10.77 -3.44
CA THR A 29 6.03 -9.57 -2.84
C THR A 29 7.48 -9.39 -3.28
N ASN A 30 8.23 -10.47 -3.47
CA ASN A 30 9.63 -10.41 -3.91
C ASN A 30 9.73 -9.90 -5.36
N ALA A 31 8.87 -10.39 -6.26
CA ALA A 31 8.82 -9.88 -7.64
C ALA A 31 8.40 -8.40 -7.69
N ILE A 32 7.52 -7.96 -6.78
CA ILE A 32 7.16 -6.55 -6.66
C ILE A 32 8.35 -5.73 -6.16
N GLN A 33 9.05 -6.16 -5.11
CA GLN A 33 10.25 -5.47 -4.61
C GLN A 33 11.36 -5.40 -5.65
N GLU A 34 11.60 -6.48 -6.41
CA GLU A 34 12.52 -6.47 -7.54
C GLU A 34 12.11 -5.45 -8.61
N THR A 35 10.82 -5.35 -8.91
CA THR A 35 10.32 -4.31 -9.82
C THR A 35 10.59 -2.91 -9.27
N LEU A 36 10.32 -2.68 -7.98
CA LEU A 36 10.58 -1.39 -7.33
C LEU A 36 12.07 -1.00 -7.33
N GLU A 37 12.97 -1.98 -7.21
CA GLU A 37 14.41 -1.74 -7.17
C GLU A 37 15.05 -1.61 -8.56
N LEU A 38 14.72 -2.51 -9.48
CA LEU A 38 15.43 -2.65 -10.75
C LEU A 38 14.70 -1.99 -11.94
N SER A 39 13.38 -1.82 -11.86
CA SER A 39 12.56 -1.30 -12.96
C SER A 39 11.33 -0.52 -12.46
N PRO A 40 11.51 0.52 -11.64
CA PRO A 40 10.41 1.25 -11.00
C PRO A 40 9.43 1.87 -12.01
N GLU A 41 9.88 2.22 -13.22
CA GLU A 41 9.04 2.69 -14.31
C GLU A 41 7.99 1.67 -14.77
N LEU A 42 8.26 0.37 -14.58
CA LEU A 42 7.33 -0.71 -14.90
C LEU A 42 6.27 -0.94 -13.80
N PHE A 43 6.49 -0.41 -12.60
CA PHE A 43 5.63 -0.69 -11.44
C PHE A 43 4.18 -0.27 -11.68
N ARG A 44 3.94 0.89 -12.31
CA ARG A 44 2.57 1.37 -12.63
C ARG A 44 1.81 0.42 -13.55
N PHE A 45 2.50 -0.30 -14.43
CA PHE A 45 1.89 -1.24 -15.39
C PHE A 45 1.69 -2.61 -14.77
N LYS A 46 2.57 -3.03 -13.85
CA LYS A 46 2.53 -4.35 -13.21
C LYS A 46 1.63 -4.41 -11.97
N SER A 47 1.54 -3.33 -11.20
CA SER A 47 0.90 -3.33 -9.88
C SER A 47 -0.62 -3.36 -9.90
N LYS A 48 -1.27 -2.79 -10.93
CA LYS A 48 -2.73 -2.54 -10.98
C LYS A 48 -3.28 -1.63 -9.87
N GLY A 49 -2.41 -1.06 -9.02
CA GLY A 49 -2.78 -0.10 -7.96
C GLY A 49 -3.23 -0.74 -6.64
N LEU A 50 -3.96 0.06 -5.85
CA LEU A 50 -4.59 -0.32 -4.58
C LEU A 50 -6.08 -0.01 -4.65
N LEU A 51 -6.89 -0.87 -4.03
CA LEU A 51 -8.31 -0.59 -3.78
C LEU A 51 -8.51 -0.41 -2.28
N VAL A 52 -8.94 0.79 -1.88
CA VAL A 52 -9.16 1.17 -0.48
C VAL A 52 -10.64 1.46 -0.28
N SER A 53 -11.21 0.89 0.79
CA SER A 53 -12.59 1.13 1.24
C SER A 53 -12.60 1.99 2.48
N THR A 54 -13.50 2.96 2.52
CA THR A 54 -13.80 3.79 3.69
C THR A 54 -15.22 4.35 3.54
N SER A 55 -15.88 4.57 4.67
CA SER A 55 -17.15 5.29 4.81
C SER A 55 -17.00 6.80 4.61
N SER A 56 -15.78 7.33 4.71
CA SER A 56 -15.47 8.76 4.65
C SER A 56 -14.31 9.02 3.70
N CYS A 57 -14.65 9.46 2.48
CA CYS A 57 -13.70 9.88 1.45
C CYS A 57 -14.03 11.30 1.03
N ILE A 58 -13.20 12.25 1.43
CA ILE A 58 -13.37 13.66 1.10
C ILE A 58 -12.33 14.04 0.06
N GLU A 59 -12.78 14.45 -1.12
CA GLU A 59 -11.89 14.99 -2.14
C GLU A 59 -11.34 16.35 -1.69
N LEU A 60 -10.02 16.49 -1.78
CA LEU A 60 -9.28 17.73 -1.52
C LEU A 60 -8.68 18.25 -2.82
N GLU A 61 -8.18 19.48 -2.79
CA GLU A 61 -7.46 20.05 -3.93
C GLU A 61 -6.21 19.25 -4.30
N ARG A 62 -5.82 19.38 -5.58
CA ARG A 62 -4.60 18.80 -6.19
C ARG A 62 -4.60 17.27 -6.24
N ASN A 63 -5.76 16.66 -6.50
CA ASN A 63 -5.93 15.21 -6.59
C ASN A 63 -5.47 14.51 -5.29
N ARG A 64 -5.95 15.02 -4.16
CA ARG A 64 -5.72 14.44 -2.83
C ARG A 64 -7.06 14.07 -2.23
N PHE A 65 -7.03 13.12 -1.31
CA PHE A 65 -8.21 12.68 -0.60
C PHE A 65 -7.88 12.65 0.89
N ASP A 66 -8.80 13.11 1.71
CA ASP A 66 -8.81 12.84 3.14
C ASP A 66 -9.65 11.58 3.36
N LEU A 67 -9.08 10.62 4.08
CA LEU A 67 -9.69 9.31 4.34
C LEU A 67 -9.68 9.08 5.85
N SER A 68 -10.82 8.69 6.42
CA SER A 68 -10.88 8.22 7.81
C SER A 68 -11.27 6.74 7.87
N PHE A 69 -10.78 6.04 8.89
CA PHE A 69 -11.00 4.62 9.08
C PHE A 69 -11.42 4.42 10.54
N GLU A 70 -12.69 4.10 10.77
CA GLU A 70 -13.32 3.92 12.07
C GLU A 70 -13.72 2.45 12.31
N GLU A 71 -14.03 1.70 11.24
CA GLU A 71 -14.47 0.31 11.30
C GLU A 71 -13.50 -0.63 10.55
N GLU A 72 -12.44 -1.07 11.24
CA GLU A 72 -11.39 -1.96 10.68
C GLU A 72 -11.90 -3.31 10.11
N GLN A 73 -13.16 -3.68 10.38
CA GLN A 73 -13.77 -4.89 9.83
C GLN A 73 -14.27 -4.71 8.38
N TYR A 74 -14.48 -3.47 7.95
CA TYR A 74 -15.06 -3.13 6.64
C TYR A 74 -14.22 -2.13 5.84
N GLU A 75 -13.34 -1.38 6.52
CA GLU A 75 -12.53 -0.33 5.93
C GLU A 75 -11.04 -0.70 5.87
N GLY A 76 -10.34 -0.14 4.89
CA GLY A 76 -8.93 -0.41 4.62
C GLY A 76 -8.69 -1.00 3.22
N VAL A 77 -7.59 -1.76 3.06
CA VAL A 77 -7.18 -2.27 1.74
C VAL A 77 -7.95 -3.53 1.34
N LEU A 78 -8.90 -3.38 0.43
CA LEU A 78 -9.66 -4.48 -0.16
C LEU A 78 -8.86 -5.29 -1.18
N ASP A 79 -8.09 -4.62 -2.05
CA ASP A 79 -7.22 -5.28 -3.03
C ASP A 79 -5.87 -4.56 -3.17
N GLY A 80 -4.85 -5.30 -3.61
CA GLY A 80 -3.48 -4.81 -3.71
C GLY A 80 -2.68 -4.94 -2.42
N GLY A 81 -3.11 -5.73 -1.44
CA GLY A 81 -2.38 -5.91 -0.18
C GLY A 81 -0.93 -6.42 -0.35
N HIS A 82 -0.64 -7.22 -1.38
CA HIS A 82 0.74 -7.60 -1.72
C HIS A 82 1.57 -6.41 -2.22
N ASN A 83 0.94 -5.48 -2.96
CA ASN A 83 1.60 -4.23 -3.35
C ASN A 83 1.88 -3.38 -2.12
N MET A 84 0.90 -3.21 -1.22
CA MET A 84 1.09 -2.46 0.01
C MET A 84 2.20 -3.05 0.88
N LEU A 85 2.18 -4.37 1.11
CA LEU A 85 3.22 -5.04 1.90
C LEU A 85 4.60 -4.88 1.25
N ALA A 86 4.72 -5.12 -0.06
CA ALA A 86 6.00 -5.01 -0.76
C ALA A 86 6.54 -3.57 -0.77
N ILE A 87 5.68 -2.56 -0.96
CA ILE A 87 6.07 -1.15 -0.87
C ILE A 87 6.51 -0.81 0.56
N GLY A 88 5.77 -1.26 1.58
CA GLY A 88 6.13 -1.02 2.98
C GLY A 88 7.50 -1.59 3.33
N LEU A 89 7.77 -2.85 2.95
CA LEU A 89 9.07 -3.49 3.13
C LEU A 89 10.18 -2.75 2.38
N HIS A 90 9.93 -2.34 1.14
CA HIS A 90 10.88 -1.56 0.35
C HIS A 90 11.22 -0.21 1.02
N LEU A 91 10.22 0.49 1.59
CA LEU A 91 10.44 1.73 2.33
C LEU A 91 11.29 1.51 3.58
N LEU A 92 11.01 0.47 4.37
CA LEU A 92 11.81 0.11 5.55
C LEU A 92 13.28 -0.16 5.19
N LEU A 93 13.51 -0.97 4.15
CA LEU A 93 14.86 -1.27 3.66
C LEU A 93 15.61 -0.01 3.21
N LYS A 94 14.95 0.93 2.52
CA LYS A 94 15.56 2.21 2.11
C LYS A 94 15.87 3.13 3.30
N LEU A 95 15.22 2.93 4.44
CA LEU A 95 15.50 3.65 5.70
C LEU A 95 16.59 2.96 6.54
N GLY A 96 17.09 1.79 6.11
CA GLY A 96 18.09 1.03 6.84
C GLY A 96 17.51 0.11 7.92
N GLU A 97 16.19 -0.06 7.96
CA GLU A 97 15.51 -1.01 8.83
C GLU A 97 15.44 -2.38 8.13
N ASP A 98 15.91 -3.43 8.81
CA ASP A 98 15.79 -4.80 8.30
C ASP A 98 14.45 -5.40 8.76
N PRO A 99 13.49 -5.65 7.84
CA PRO A 99 12.22 -6.26 8.20
C PRO A 99 12.42 -7.72 8.60
N LYS A 100 12.53 -7.96 9.92
CA LYS A 100 12.65 -9.29 10.53
C LYS A 100 11.46 -10.20 10.26
#